data_AF-A0A151RAY4-F1
#
_entry.id   AF-A0A151RAY4-F1
#
_cell.length_a   1.000
_cell.length_b   1.000
_cell.length_c   1.000
_cell.angle_alpha   90.00
_cell.angle_beta   90.00
_cell.angle_gamma   90.00
#
_symmetry.space_group_name_H-M   'P 1'
#
loop_
_entity.id
_entity.type
_entity.pdbx_description
1 polymer ?
#
loop_
_entity_poly.entity_id
_entity_poly.type
_entity_poly.pdbx_seq_one_letter_code
_entity_poly.pdbx_strand_id
1 'polypeptide(L)'
;DNLGKYLGVSIQHDRVNRRLYASIINKVNQRLSSWKTKTLSFAGRLTFTKSVLATLPMYTMQTAFLPRKICDDIDKECRSFLWGHKGEQHRIHAVAWPIICKPKAEGGLGLRDSRNVNKALMMKNGWSLCTDQNKLWVQVIREKYKCGPANIPMVVKRPNSSNF
;
A
#
# COMPACT_ATOMS: atom_id res chain seq x y z
N ASP A 1 24.92 1.05 9.70
CA ASP A 1 24.01 1.74 10.63
C ASP A 1 22.55 1.61 10.21
N ASN A 2 21.71 1.00 11.05
CA ASN A 2 20.27 0.83 10.79
C ASN A 2 19.53 1.89 11.61
N LEU A 3 18.89 2.87 10.97
CA LEU A 3 18.22 4.03 11.62
C LEU A 3 16.94 3.65 12.41
N GLY A 4 16.76 2.36 12.72
CA GLY A 4 15.62 1.86 13.49
C GLY A 4 14.28 1.94 12.76
N LYS A 5 13.20 1.84 13.53
CA LYS A 5 11.81 1.99 13.06
C LYS A 5 11.27 3.32 13.52
N TYR A 6 10.73 4.10 12.61
CA TYR A 6 10.03 5.36 12.91
C TYR A 6 8.59 5.27 12.45
N LEU A 7 7.66 5.59 13.35
CA LEU A 7 6.20 5.47 13.12
C LEU A 7 5.78 4.10 12.54
N GLY A 8 6.52 3.04 12.91
CA GLY A 8 6.26 1.68 12.44
C GLY A 8 6.79 1.34 11.03
N VAL A 9 7.46 2.26 10.34
CA VAL A 9 8.18 2.02 9.08
C VAL A 9 9.68 1.96 9.38
N SER A 10 10.36 0.93 8.86
CA SER A 10 11.82 0.85 9.04
C SER A 10 12.50 1.88 8.15
N ILE A 11 13.27 2.78 8.75
CA ILE A 11 14.10 3.75 8.03
C ILE A 11 15.37 3.00 7.64
N GLN A 12 15.32 2.25 6.55
CA GLN A 12 16.53 1.65 5.99
C GLN A 12 17.03 2.52 4.83
N HIS A 13 18.31 2.86 4.88
CA HIS A 13 19.01 3.61 3.82
C HIS A 13 19.46 2.70 2.67
N ASP A 14 19.21 1.40 2.78
CA ASP A 14 19.56 0.37 1.80
C ASP A 14 18.39 0.13 0.82
N ARG A 15 18.69 -0.48 -0.33
CA ARG A 15 17.75 -0.77 -1.42
C ARG A 15 16.50 -1.46 -0.87
N VAL A 16 15.31 -1.02 -1.30
CA VAL A 16 14.06 -1.50 -0.71
C VAL A 16 13.96 -3.03 -0.83
N ASN A 17 14.11 -3.70 0.32
CA ASN A 17 14.33 -5.13 0.37
C ASN A 17 13.00 -5.87 0.55
N ARG A 18 12.88 -7.07 -0.03
CA ARG A 18 11.72 -7.97 0.16
C ARG A 18 11.38 -8.18 1.63
N ARG A 19 12.39 -8.13 2.52
CA ARG A 19 12.24 -8.22 3.98
C ARG A 19 11.41 -7.09 4.59
N LEU A 20 11.53 -5.86 4.07
CA LEU A 20 10.71 -4.72 4.52
C LEU A 20 9.23 -4.98 4.23
N TYR A 21 8.94 -5.48 3.03
CA TYR A 21 7.58 -5.80 2.61
C TYR A 21 7.01 -7.04 3.30
N ALA A 22 7.86 -8.02 3.61
CA ALA A 22 7.47 -9.16 4.44
C ALA A 22 6.98 -8.71 5.82
N SER A 23 7.56 -7.65 6.39
CA SER A 23 7.06 -7.08 7.65
C SER A 23 5.65 -6.48 7.51
N ILE A 24 5.31 -5.88 6.37
CA ILE A 24 3.96 -5.34 6.11
C ILE A 24 2.96 -6.48 6.04
N ILE A 25 3.27 -7.51 5.24
CA ILE A 25 2.43 -8.70 5.10
C ILE A 25 2.26 -9.39 6.45
N ASN A 26 3.33 -9.53 7.24
CA ASN A 26 3.26 -10.08 8.58
C ASN A 26 2.37 -9.27 9.53
N LYS A 27 2.35 -7.93 9.43
CA LYS A 27 1.42 -7.11 10.21
C LYS A 27 -0.03 -7.33 9.80
N VAL A 28 -0.29 -7.45 8.50
CA VAL A 28 -1.62 -7.80 7.96
C VAL A 28 -2.04 -9.18 8.50
N ASN A 29 -1.17 -10.18 8.39
CA ASN A 29 -1.40 -11.54 8.89
C ASN A 29 -1.55 -11.60 10.40
N GLN A 30 -0.79 -10.80 11.16
CA GLN A 30 -0.93 -10.72 12.60
C GLN A 30 -2.30 -10.16 12.98
N ARG A 31 -2.74 -9.07 12.33
CA ARG A 31 -4.07 -8.50 12.53
C ARG A 31 -5.18 -9.46 12.13
N LEU A 32 -4.99 -10.22 11.05
CA LEU A 32 -5.88 -11.29 10.63
C LEU A 32 -5.96 -12.42 11.66
N SER A 33 -4.82 -12.83 12.23
CA SER A 33 -4.73 -13.93 13.19
C SER A 33 -5.33 -13.57 14.56
N SER A 34 -5.16 -12.32 15.01
CA SER A 34 -5.77 -11.81 16.25
C SER A 34 -7.30 -11.78 16.18
N TRP A 35 -7.88 -11.63 14.98
CA TRP A 35 -9.33 -11.60 14.81
C TRP A 35 -9.84 -12.99 14.46
N LYS A 36 -10.69 -13.56 15.33
CA LYS A 36 -11.32 -14.86 15.09
C LYS A 36 -12.20 -14.78 13.84
N THR A 37 -11.68 -15.19 12.68
CA THR A 37 -12.43 -15.42 11.43
C THR A 37 -13.69 -16.26 11.62
N LYS A 38 -13.73 -17.08 12.68
CA LYS A 38 -14.85 -17.93 13.08
C LYS A 38 -16.08 -17.18 13.61
N THR A 39 -15.95 -15.97 14.13
CA THR A 39 -17.09 -15.24 14.75
C THR A 39 -17.72 -14.20 13.84
N LEU A 40 -17.10 -13.89 12.70
CA LEU A 40 -17.58 -12.85 11.78
C LEU A 40 -18.40 -13.46 10.64
N SER A 41 -19.60 -12.90 10.46
CA SER A 41 -20.40 -13.10 9.27
C SER A 41 -19.65 -12.60 8.01
N PHE A 42 -20.12 -12.96 6.82
CA PHE A 42 -19.53 -12.47 5.57
C PHE A 42 -19.50 -10.93 5.51
N ALA A 43 -20.59 -10.28 5.95
CA ALA A 43 -20.68 -8.83 6.04
C ALA A 43 -19.69 -8.24 7.06
N GLY A 44 -19.46 -8.92 8.19
CA GLY A 44 -18.46 -8.55 9.18
C GLY A 44 -17.03 -8.63 8.61
N ARG A 45 -16.72 -9.71 7.88
CA ARG A 45 -15.41 -9.87 7.22
C ARG A 45 -15.20 -8.82 6.14
N LEU A 46 -16.21 -8.52 5.33
CA LEU A 46 -16.14 -7.47 4.32
C LEU A 46 -15.84 -6.09 4.94
N THR A 47 -16.57 -5.74 6.00
CA THR A 47 -16.37 -4.48 6.71
C THR A 47 -14.96 -4.39 7.30
N PHE A 48 -14.49 -5.46 7.93
CA PHE A 48 -13.15 -5.54 8.50
C PHE A 48 -12.04 -5.41 7.44
N THR A 49 -12.18 -6.10 6.30
CA THR A 49 -11.25 -5.96 5.18
C THR A 49 -11.18 -4.51 4.70
N LYS A 50 -12.34 -3.86 4.59
CA LYS A 50 -12.43 -2.49 4.08
C LYS A 50 -11.88 -1.44 5.05
N SER A 51 -12.12 -1.57 6.36
CA SER A 51 -11.73 -0.56 7.34
C SER A 51 -10.32 -0.79 7.92
N VAL A 52 -9.92 -2.04 8.12
CA VAL A 52 -8.67 -2.39 8.79
C VAL A 52 -7.62 -2.89 7.80
N LEU A 53 -7.92 -3.92 7.00
CA LEU A 53 -6.90 -4.54 6.16
C LEU A 53 -6.46 -3.62 5.02
N ALA A 54 -7.38 -2.84 4.45
CA ALA A 54 -7.05 -1.88 3.41
C ALA A 54 -6.24 -0.66 3.92
N THR A 55 -6.34 -0.31 5.21
CA THR A 55 -5.68 0.88 5.78
C THR A 55 -4.26 0.61 6.29
N LEU A 56 -3.98 -0.60 6.77
CA LEU A 56 -2.64 -1.02 7.22
C LEU A 56 -1.54 -0.79 6.18
N PRO A 57 -1.64 -1.30 4.93
CA PRO A 57 -0.62 -1.09 3.92
C PRO A 57 -0.64 0.34 3.37
N MET A 58 -1.77 1.05 3.49
CA MET A 58 -1.94 2.41 2.97
C MET A 58 -0.94 3.39 3.59
N TYR A 59 -0.60 3.22 4.87
CA TYR A 59 0.42 4.04 5.53
C TYR A 59 1.78 3.93 4.86
N THR A 60 2.19 2.72 4.47
CA THR A 60 3.46 2.52 3.76
C THR A 60 3.36 2.91 2.28
N MET A 61 2.21 2.70 1.63
CA MET A 61 1.95 3.15 0.26
C MET A 61 1.94 4.68 0.14
N GLN A 62 1.72 5.43 1.23
CA GLN A 62 1.81 6.90 1.21
C GLN A 62 3.25 7.39 1.12
N THR A 63 4.23 6.62 1.61
CA THR A 63 5.64 7.04 1.68
C THR A 63 6.52 6.35 0.64
N ALA A 64 6.14 5.16 0.18
CA ALA A 64 6.93 4.38 -0.78
C ALA A 64 6.03 3.71 -1.83
N PHE A 65 6.54 3.65 -3.07
CA PHE A 65 5.89 2.87 -4.11
C PHE A 65 6.14 1.38 -3.89
N LEU A 66 5.08 0.62 -3.61
CA LEU A 66 5.20 -0.83 -3.43
C LEU A 66 5.33 -1.57 -4.78
N PRO A 67 6.19 -2.62 -4.87
CA PRO A 67 6.25 -3.49 -6.02
C PRO A 67 4.93 -4.23 -6.24
N ARG A 68 4.62 -4.48 -7.50
CA ARG A 68 3.42 -5.20 -7.95
C ARG A 68 3.12 -6.47 -7.15
N LYS A 69 4.14 -7.31 -6.95
CA LYS A 69 4.03 -8.58 -6.22
C LYS A 69 3.52 -8.40 -4.79
N ILE A 70 3.93 -7.33 -4.10
CA ILE A 70 3.50 -7.06 -2.73
C ILE A 70 2.04 -6.62 -2.68
N CYS A 71 1.60 -5.80 -3.63
CA CYS A 71 0.19 -5.45 -3.78
C CYS A 71 -0.66 -6.71 -4.03
N ASP A 72 -0.18 -7.59 -4.91
CA ASP A 72 -0.87 -8.84 -5.26
C ASP A 72 -0.92 -9.80 -4.03
N ASP A 73 0.14 -9.85 -3.21
CA ASP A 73 0.18 -10.63 -1.96
C ASP A 73 -0.79 -10.07 -0.89
N ILE A 74 -0.89 -8.74 -0.74
CA ILE A 74 -1.85 -8.10 0.18
C ILE A 74 -3.30 -8.41 -0.23
N ASP A 75 -3.60 -8.31 -1.53
CA ASP A 75 -4.92 -8.60 -2.07
C ASP A 75 -5.27 -10.09 -1.90
N LYS A 76 -4.27 -10.98 -2.04
CA LYS A 76 -4.43 -12.42 -1.76
C LYS A 76 -4.83 -12.67 -0.31
N GLU A 77 -4.20 -12.02 0.67
CA GLU A 77 -4.58 -12.17 2.08
C GLU A 77 -5.98 -11.61 2.36
N CYS A 78 -6.31 -10.43 1.82
CA CYS A 78 -7.64 -9.83 1.94
C CYS A 78 -8.72 -10.75 1.34
N ARG A 79 -8.45 -11.35 0.18
CA ARG A 79 -9.34 -12.30 -0.49
C ARG A 79 -9.50 -13.58 0.33
N SER A 80 -8.40 -14.13 0.82
CA SER A 80 -8.39 -15.34 1.64
C SER A 80 -9.22 -15.15 2.91
N PHE A 81 -9.06 -14.00 3.57
CA PHE A 81 -9.86 -13.65 4.74
C PHE A 81 -11.35 -13.47 4.41
N LEU A 82 -11.69 -12.74 3.35
CA LEU A 82 -13.09 -12.48 2.97
C LEU A 82 -13.88 -13.79 2.77
N TRP A 83 -13.29 -14.73 2.04
CA TRP A 83 -13.90 -16.03 1.74
C TRP A 83 -13.76 -17.06 2.88
N GLY A 84 -12.99 -16.73 3.92
CA GLY A 84 -12.86 -17.55 5.13
C GLY A 84 -11.93 -18.75 4.96
N HIS A 85 -10.83 -18.60 4.22
CA HIS A 85 -9.81 -19.63 4.06
C HIS A 85 -9.17 -19.99 5.41
N LYS A 86 -9.00 -21.28 5.68
CA LYS A 86 -8.30 -21.76 6.88
C LYS A 86 -7.44 -22.98 6.56
N GLY A 87 -6.12 -22.83 6.63
CA GLY A 87 -5.19 -23.95 6.39
C GLY A 87 -5.43 -24.62 5.04
N GLU A 88 -5.63 -25.94 5.05
CA GLU A 88 -5.86 -26.76 3.85
C GLU A 88 -7.30 -26.71 3.29
N GLN A 89 -8.27 -26.13 4.01
CA GLN A 89 -9.65 -26.06 3.50
C GLN A 89 -9.81 -24.91 2.52
N HIS A 90 -9.65 -25.24 1.22
CA HIS A 90 -9.90 -24.32 0.13
C HIS A 90 -11.39 -24.03 -0.04
N ARG A 91 -11.83 -22.80 0.28
CA ARG A 91 -13.15 -22.31 -0.13
C ARG A 91 -13.06 -21.69 -1.51
N ILE A 92 -14.00 -22.04 -2.39
CA ILE A 92 -14.07 -21.52 -3.75
C ILE A 92 -14.32 -20.01 -3.69
N HIS A 93 -13.46 -19.23 -4.35
CA HIS A 93 -13.69 -17.82 -4.53
C HIS A 93 -14.77 -17.62 -5.60
N ALA A 94 -16.01 -17.42 -5.18
CA ALA A 94 -17.16 -17.36 -6.09
C ALA A 94 -17.08 -16.21 -7.11
N VAL A 95 -16.36 -15.13 -6.80
CA VAL A 95 -16.28 -13.93 -7.65
C VAL A 95 -14.82 -13.52 -7.85
N ALA A 96 -14.49 -13.04 -9.05
CA ALA A 96 -13.18 -12.51 -9.38
C ALA A 96 -12.87 -11.23 -8.59
N TRP A 97 -11.63 -11.07 -8.12
CA TRP A 97 -11.22 -9.93 -7.30
C TRP A 97 -11.51 -8.56 -7.93
N PRO A 98 -11.25 -8.32 -9.23
CA PRO A 98 -11.55 -7.03 -9.86
C PRO A 98 -13.04 -6.66 -9.83
N ILE A 99 -13.94 -7.66 -9.89
CA ILE A 99 -15.39 -7.45 -9.81
C ILE A 99 -15.78 -7.03 -8.39
N ILE A 100 -15.20 -7.69 -7.39
CA ILE A 100 -15.42 -7.37 -5.97
C ILE A 100 -14.95 -5.94 -5.64
N CYS A 101 -13.85 -5.51 -6.26
CA CYS A 101 -13.30 -4.17 -6.06
C CYS A 101 -14.13 -3.04 -6.68
N LYS A 102 -15.10 -3.35 -7.56
CA LYS A 102 -15.96 -2.32 -8.15
C LYS A 102 -16.82 -1.62 -7.08
N PRO A 103 -17.23 -0.36 -7.31
CA PRO A 103 -18.22 0.31 -6.46
C PRO A 103 -19.51 -0.50 -6.34
N LYS A 104 -20.25 -0.29 -5.24
CA LYS A 104 -21.57 -0.93 -5.05
C LYS A 104 -22.57 -0.56 -6.15
N ALA A 105 -22.48 0.66 -6.68
CA ALA A 105 -23.30 1.12 -7.81
C ALA A 105 -23.06 0.31 -9.09
N GLU A 106 -21.89 -0.32 -9.24
CA GLU A 106 -21.51 -1.15 -10.39
C GLU A 106 -21.59 -2.66 -10.08
N GLY A 107 -22.29 -3.04 -9.00
CA GLY A 107 -22.46 -4.45 -8.60
C GLY A 107 -21.27 -5.06 -7.86
N GLY A 108 -20.27 -4.26 -7.45
CA GLY A 108 -19.15 -4.72 -6.62
C GLY A 108 -19.39 -4.57 -5.12
N LEU A 109 -18.39 -4.93 -4.30
CA LEU A 109 -18.43 -4.79 -2.84
C LEU A 109 -17.72 -3.50 -2.34
N GLY A 110 -17.12 -2.73 -3.24
CA GLY A 110 -16.42 -1.49 -2.93
C GLY A 110 -15.14 -1.71 -2.11
N LEU A 111 -14.46 -2.85 -2.32
CA LEU A 111 -13.09 -3.07 -1.85
C LEU A 111 -12.11 -2.32 -2.75
N ARG A 112 -10.97 -1.92 -2.19
CA ARG A 112 -9.96 -1.18 -2.95
C ARG A 112 -8.88 -2.13 -3.42
N ASP A 113 -8.58 -2.11 -4.72
CA ASP A 113 -7.41 -2.80 -5.28
C ASP A 113 -6.12 -2.12 -4.79
N SER A 114 -5.26 -2.90 -4.13
CA SER A 114 -4.00 -2.40 -3.56
C SER A 114 -3.11 -1.72 -4.58
N ARG A 115 -3.11 -2.17 -5.84
CA ARG A 115 -2.30 -1.57 -6.90
C ARG A 115 -2.81 -0.18 -7.27
N ASN A 116 -4.12 -0.06 -7.44
CA ASN A 116 -4.74 1.22 -7.81
C ASN A 116 -4.58 2.25 -6.69
N VAL A 117 -4.72 1.82 -5.43
CA VAL A 117 -4.47 2.67 -4.26
C VAL A 117 -3.01 3.14 -4.22
N ASN A 118 -2.05 2.23 -4.40
CA ASN A 118 -0.62 2.58 -4.40
C ASN A 118 -0.30 3.60 -5.50
N LYS A 119 -0.82 3.40 -6.72
CA LYS A 119 -0.63 4.35 -7.84
C LYS A 119 -1.27 5.71 -7.54
N ALA A 120 -2.50 5.72 -7.03
CA ALA A 120 -3.22 6.95 -6.69
C ALA A 120 -2.50 7.76 -5.59
N LEU A 121 -1.94 7.09 -4.58
CA LEU A 121 -1.17 7.74 -3.52
C LEU A 121 0.14 8.33 -4.04
N MET A 122 0.85 7.63 -4.93
CA MET A 122 2.02 8.22 -5.59
C MET A 122 1.65 9.42 -6.46
N MET A 123 0.54 9.36 -7.19
CA MET A 123 0.03 10.49 -7.97
C MET A 123 -0.32 11.68 -7.07
N LYS A 124 -0.95 11.45 -5.90
CA LYS A 124 -1.22 12.49 -4.91
C LYS A 124 0.07 13.16 -4.44
N ASN A 125 1.13 12.39 -4.18
CA ASN A 125 2.43 12.95 -3.80
C ASN A 125 3.06 13.73 -4.96
N GLY A 126 3.02 13.20 -6.18
CA GLY A 126 3.51 13.89 -7.38
C GLY A 126 2.76 15.19 -7.65
N TRP A 127 1.44 15.21 -7.46
CA TRP A 127 0.63 16.41 -7.57
C TRP A 127 1.03 17.45 -6.52
N SER A 128 1.18 17.03 -5.26
CA SER A 128 1.64 17.92 -4.18
C SER A 128 3.05 18.46 -4.43
N LEU A 129 3.92 17.73 -5.11
CA LEU A 129 5.25 18.19 -5.51
C LEU A 129 5.16 19.33 -6.55
N CYS A 130 4.14 19.30 -7.41
CA CYS A 130 3.91 20.32 -8.43
C CYS A 130 3.15 21.56 -7.89
N THR A 131 2.15 21.37 -7.05
CA THR A 131 1.28 22.47 -6.58
C THR A 131 1.74 23.12 -5.28
N ASP A 132 2.28 22.34 -4.33
CA ASP A 132 2.44 22.79 -2.95
C ASP A 132 3.92 22.98 -2.58
N GLN A 133 4.55 23.99 -3.18
CA GLN A 133 5.99 24.27 -3.02
C GLN A 133 6.41 24.65 -1.59
N ASN A 134 5.47 25.08 -0.75
CA ASN A 134 5.73 25.51 0.62
C ASN A 134 5.87 24.36 1.63
N LYS A 135 5.60 23.11 1.23
CA LYS A 135 5.77 21.97 2.13
C LYS A 135 7.26 21.65 2.32
N LEU A 136 7.69 21.48 3.57
CA LEU A 136 9.10 21.17 3.91
C LEU A 136 9.67 20.00 3.10
N TRP A 137 8.94 18.89 2.99
CA TRP A 137 9.42 17.73 2.23
C TRP A 137 9.55 18.01 0.71
N VAL A 138 8.71 18.89 0.17
CA VAL A 138 8.77 19.33 -1.23
C VAL A 138 10.01 20.20 -1.46
N GLN A 139 10.28 21.14 -0.55
CA GLN A 139 11.47 21.98 -0.59
C GLN A 139 12.75 21.13 -0.53
N VAL A 140 12.82 20.19 0.41
CA VAL A 140 13.97 19.27 0.56
C VAL A 140 14.21 18.45 -0.71
N ILE A 141 13.17 17.90 -1.33
CA ILE A 141 13.30 17.12 -2.57
C ILE A 141 13.73 18.01 -3.74
N ARG A 142 13.12 19.19 -3.88
CA ARG A 142 13.46 20.12 -4.98
C ARG A 142 14.93 20.57 -4.90
N GLU A 143 15.41 20.91 -3.71
CA GLU A 143 16.81 21.27 -3.49
C GLU A 143 17.76 20.08 -3.76
N LYS A 144 17.44 18.90 -3.22
CA LYS A 144 18.27 17.69 -3.40
C LYS A 144 18.46 17.32 -4.86
N TYR A 145 17.39 17.39 -5.66
CA TYR A 145 17.42 17.02 -7.08
C TYR A 145 17.65 18.21 -8.01
N LYS A 146 17.86 19.42 -7.46
CA LYS A 146 17.99 20.67 -8.21
C LYS A 146 16.85 20.86 -9.21
N CYS A 147 15.63 20.51 -8.79
CA CYS A 147 14.42 20.79 -9.54
C CYS A 147 14.25 22.31 -9.49
N GLY A 148 14.50 23.01 -10.60
CA GLY A 148 14.38 24.47 -10.65
C GLY A 148 13.01 25.01 -10.20
N PRO A 149 12.80 26.34 -10.25
CA PRO A 149 11.59 26.99 -9.71
C PRO A 149 10.31 26.67 -10.50
N ALA A 150 10.40 25.91 -11.58
CA ALA A 150 9.26 25.52 -12.39
C ALA A 150 8.23 24.70 -11.60
N ASN A 151 6.96 24.81 -11.98
CA ASN A 151 5.87 24.02 -11.39
C ASN A 151 6.07 22.53 -11.62
N ILE A 152 6.62 22.14 -12.78
CA ILE A 152 6.96 20.76 -13.09
C ILE A 152 8.47 20.58 -12.86
N PRO A 153 8.88 19.75 -11.88
CA PRO A 153 10.30 19.53 -11.61
C PRO A 153 10.97 18.78 -12.76
N MET A 154 11.94 19.42 -13.41
CA MET A 154 12.78 18.77 -14.41
C MET A 154 13.98 18.12 -13.71
N VAL A 155 14.04 16.79 -13.71
CA VAL A 155 15.15 16.03 -13.09
C VAL A 155 16.06 15.51 -14.20
N VAL A 156 17.29 16.02 -14.26
CA VAL A 156 18.34 15.46 -15.12
C VAL A 156 18.96 14.26 -14.42
N LYS A 157 18.82 13.07 -15.01
CA LYS A 157 19.36 11.82 -14.45
C LYS A 157 20.89 11.89 -14.43
N ARG A 158 21.49 11.82 -13.24
CA ARG A 158 22.96 11.79 -13.08
C ARG A 158 23.44 10.33 -13.04
N PRO A 159 24.66 10.03 -13.53
CA PRO A 159 25.18 8.66 -13.56
C PRO A 159 25.21 7.97 -12.18
N ASN A 160 25.32 8.74 -11.08
CA ASN A 160 25.29 8.24 -9.70
C ASN A 160 24.04 8.69 -8.91
N SER A 161 22.93 9.08 -9.56
CA SER A 161 21.72 9.44 -8.82
C SER A 161 21.11 8.19 -8.15
N SER A 162 20.93 8.26 -6.83
CA SER A 162 20.24 7.24 -6.05
C SER A 162 18.83 6.99 -6.61
N ASN A 163 18.55 5.73 -6.98
CA ASN A 163 17.22 5.26 -7.35
C ASN A 163 16.38 5.15 -6.07
N PHE A 164 15.78 6.26 -5.64
CA PHE A 164 14.61 6.17 -4.76
C PHE A 164 13.39 5.78 -5.59
#